data_AF-A0A359M5E4-F1
#
_entry.id   AF-A0A359M5E4-F1
#
_cell.length_a   1.000
_cell.length_b   1.000
_cell.length_c   1.000
_cell.angle_alpha   90.00
_cell.angle_beta   90.00
_cell.angle_gamma   90.00
#
_symmetry.space_group_name_H-M   'P 1'
#
loop_
_entity.id
_entity.type
_entity.pdbx_description
1 polymer ?
#
loop_
_entity_poly.entity_id
_entity_poly.type
_entity_poly.pdbx_seq_one_letter_code
_entity_poly.pdbx_strand_id
1 'polypeptide(L)'
;MRERVREVGVLKTLGFTTEAVLWIIMAEAALISLLGGLVGCLFAAGLCTVVRSATFFQQLRNLTLEPRVALVCLGVAAVIGLVSSFVPARAAARTTILDALRYSG
;
A
#
# COMPACT_ATOMS: atom_id res chain seq x y z
N MET A 1 -7.97 2.59 -12.57
CA MET A 1 -8.07 4.03 -12.84
C MET A 1 -9.46 4.45 -13.34
N ARG A 2 -10.07 3.77 -14.32
CA ARG A 2 -11.42 4.12 -14.82
C ARG A 2 -12.49 4.16 -13.71
N GLU A 3 -12.55 3.12 -12.86
CA GLU A 3 -13.44 3.09 -11.69
C GLU A 3 -13.12 4.17 -10.65
N ARG A 4 -11.84 4.33 -10.30
CA ARG A 4 -11.35 5.35 -9.36
C ARG A 4 -11.67 6.77 -9.79
N VAL A 5 -11.57 7.08 -11.08
CA VAL A 5 -11.92 8.41 -11.62
C VAL A 5 -13.42 8.67 -11.46
N ARG A 6 -14.26 7.64 -11.60
CA ARG A 6 -15.71 7.74 -11.38
C ARG A 6 -16.05 7.97 -9.91
N GLU A 7 -15.42 7.25 -8.98
CA GLU A 7 -15.56 7.48 -7.53
C GLU A 7 -15.16 8.90 -7.14
N VAL A 8 -14.01 9.39 -7.62
CA VAL A 8 -13.55 10.76 -7.35
C VAL A 8 -14.51 11.79 -7.95
N GLY A 9 -15.06 11.52 -9.13
CA GLY A 9 -16.11 12.34 -9.74
C GLY A 9 -17.34 12.45 -8.84
N VAL A 10 -17.83 11.33 -8.29
CA VAL A 10 -18.97 11.30 -7.36
C VAL A 10 -18.66 12.08 -6.07
N LEU A 11 -17.50 11.86 -5.45
CA LEU A 11 -17.09 12.57 -4.24
C LEU A 11 -17.02 14.09 -4.45
N LYS A 12 -16.48 14.54 -5.59
CA LYS A 12 -16.43 15.98 -5.91
C LYS A 12 -17.80 16.57 -6.20
N THR A 13 -18.74 15.80 -6.77
CA THR A 13 -20.13 16.27 -6.92
C THR A 13 -20.86 16.41 -5.60
N LEU A 14 -20.47 15.65 -4.58
CA LEU A 14 -20.95 15.80 -3.20
C LEU A 14 -20.32 16.99 -2.45
N GLY A 15 -19.40 17.73 -3.08
CA GLY A 15 -18.76 18.91 -2.51
C GLY A 15 -17.45 18.64 -1.76
N PHE A 16 -16.88 17.44 -1.85
CA PHE A 16 -15.57 17.17 -1.27
C PHE A 16 -14.47 17.97 -1.98
N THR A 17 -13.58 18.58 -1.20
CA THR A 17 -12.42 19.29 -1.74
C THR A 17 -11.41 18.31 -2.34
N THR A 18 -10.59 18.81 -3.26
CA THR A 18 -9.48 18.07 -3.86
C THR A 18 -8.52 17.49 -2.80
N GLU A 19 -8.30 18.22 -1.71
CA GLU A 19 -7.47 17.78 -0.59
C GLU A 19 -8.12 16.65 0.21
N ALA A 20 -9.44 16.71 0.43
CA ALA A 20 -10.15 15.63 1.14
C ALA A 20 -10.09 14.31 0.36
N VAL A 21 -10.26 14.37 -0.97
CA VAL A 21 -10.10 13.20 -1.85
C VAL A 21 -8.67 12.66 -1.78
N LEU A 22 -7.66 13.54 -1.80
CA LEU A 22 -6.27 13.13 -1.68
C LEU A 22 -6.01 12.39 -0.36
N TRP A 23 -6.52 12.91 0.76
CA TRP A 23 -6.38 12.26 2.08
C TRP A 23 -7.04 10.89 2.14
N ILE A 24 -8.22 10.72 1.53
CA ILE A 24 -8.89 9.42 1.45
C ILE A 24 -8.03 8.40 0.71
N ILE A 25 -7.51 8.76 -0.46
CA ILE A 25 -6.69 7.85 -1.27
C ILE A 25 -5.37 7.52 -0.56
N MET A 26 -4.76 8.51 0.11
CA MET A 26 -3.56 8.29 0.92
C MET A 26 -3.83 7.37 2.11
N ALA A 27 -4.96 7.52 2.79
CA ALA A 27 -5.36 6.65 3.90
C ALA A 27 -5.60 5.21 3.43
N GLU A 28 -6.26 5.02 2.29
CA GLU A 28 -6.48 3.70 1.71
C GLU A 28 -5.15 3.04 1.30
N ALA A 29 -4.27 3.78 0.64
CA ALA A 29 -2.93 3.31 0.29
C ALA A 29 -2.10 2.94 1.52
N ALA A 30 -2.15 3.76 2.58
CA ALA A 30 -1.47 3.48 3.84
C ALA A 30 -2.01 2.20 4.49
N LEU A 31 -3.33 2.02 4.49
CA LEU A 31 -3.99 0.84 5.06
C LEU A 31 -3.61 -0.43 4.29
N ILE A 32 -3.63 -0.40 2.96
CA ILE A 32 -3.18 -1.52 2.11
C ILE A 32 -1.70 -1.81 2.33
N SER A 33 -0.85 -0.79 2.43
CA SER A 33 0.59 -0.95 2.65
C SER A 33 0.90 -1.57 4.01
N LEU A 34 0.18 -1.15 5.07
CA LEU A 34 0.30 -1.73 6.40
C LEU A 34 -0.13 -3.20 6.43
N LEU A 35 -1.28 -3.51 5.82
CA LEU A 35 -1.76 -4.89 5.72
C LEU A 35 -0.79 -5.77 4.93
N GLY A 36 -0.28 -5.28 3.80
CA GLY A 36 0.73 -5.97 3.00
C GLY A 36 2.03 -6.21 3.79
N GLY A 37 2.49 -5.20 4.54
CA GLY A 37 3.66 -5.31 5.40
C GLY A 37 3.48 -6.33 6.53
N LEU A 38 2.31 -6.34 7.17
CA LEU A 38 1.97 -7.31 8.23
C LEU A 38 1.93 -8.75 7.69
N VAL A 39 1.23 -8.96 6.57
CA VAL A 39 1.15 -10.27 5.91
C VAL A 39 2.53 -10.73 5.45
N GLY A 40 3.35 -9.83 4.88
CA GLY A 40 4.72 -10.11 4.50
C GLY A 40 5.60 -10.51 5.69
N CYS A 41 5.46 -9.85 6.85
CA CYS A 41 6.19 -10.22 8.07
C CYS A 41 5.78 -11.59 8.59
N LEU A 42 4.48 -11.90 8.61
CA LEU A 42 3.98 -13.22 9.02
C LEU A 42 4.48 -14.32 8.06
N PHE A 43 4.47 -14.04 6.76
CA PHE A 43 4.98 -14.96 5.76
C PHE A 43 6.48 -15.20 5.92
N ALA A 44 7.28 -14.15 6.14
CA ALA A 44 8.71 -14.25 6.40
C ALA A 44 9.01 -15.05 7.67
N ALA A 45 8.22 -14.87 8.74
CA ALA A 45 8.32 -15.64 9.97
C ALA A 45 8.04 -17.13 9.73
N GLY A 46 6.98 -17.46 8.98
CA GLY A 46 6.68 -18.84 8.58
C GLY A 46 7.78 -19.45 7.69
N LEU A 47 8.34 -18.67 6.76
CA LEU A 47 9.43 -19.16 5.92
C LEU A 47 10.67 -19.48 6.76
N CYS A 48 11.02 -18.61 7.73
CA CYS A 48 12.16 -18.84 8.61
C CYS A 48 12.00 -20.13 9.43
N THR A 49 10.80 -20.45 9.93
CA THR A 49 10.59 -21.70 10.69
C THR A 49 10.72 -22.94 9.82
N VAL A 50 10.22 -22.90 8.59
CA VAL A 50 10.35 -24.00 7.61
C VAL A 50 11.82 -24.21 7.23
N VAL A 51 12.54 -23.15 6.87
CA VAL A 51 13.97 -23.22 6.51
C VAL A 51 14.80 -23.74 7.67
N ARG A 52 14.49 -23.34 8.90
CA ARG A 52 15.21 -23.81 10.11
C ARG A 52 14.97 -25.29 10.41
N SER A 53 13.82 -25.82 10.02
CA SER A 53 13.45 -27.22 10.21
C SER A 53 13.99 -28.14 9.12
N ALA A 54 14.41 -27.57 7.98
CA ALA A 54 15.03 -28.31 6.90
C ALA A 54 16.46 -28.72 7.28
N THR A 55 16.69 -30.04 7.35
CA THR A 55 17.97 -30.66 7.74
C THR A 55 19.14 -30.33 6.82
N PHE A 56 18.89 -29.92 5.57
CA PHE A 56 19.91 -29.51 4.61
C PHE A 56 20.59 -28.17 4.93
N PHE A 57 19.97 -27.31 5.75
CA PHE A 57 20.43 -25.95 6.00
C PHE A 57 20.97 -25.76 7.43
N GLN A 58 21.80 -26.69 7.92
CA GLN A 58 22.37 -26.63 9.28
C GLN A 58 23.10 -25.31 9.60
N GLN A 59 23.74 -24.67 8.60
CA GLN A 59 24.40 -23.37 8.77
C GLN A 59 23.42 -22.18 8.91
N LEU A 60 22.17 -22.34 8.44
CA LEU A 60 21.12 -21.31 8.56
C LEU A 60 20.23 -21.53 9.79
N ARG A 61 20.57 -22.47 10.68
CA ARG A 61 19.77 -22.76 11.88
C ARG A 61 19.70 -21.58 12.87
N ASN A 62 20.66 -20.66 12.76
CA ASN A 62 20.72 -19.39 13.51
C ASN A 62 20.05 -18.22 12.80
N LEU A 63 19.31 -18.43 11.70
CA LEU A 63 18.46 -17.37 11.14
C LEU A 63 17.34 -17.05 12.12
N THR A 64 17.58 -16.02 12.91
CA THR A 64 16.59 -15.38 13.77
C THR A 64 16.11 -14.12 13.09
N LEU A 65 14.80 -13.98 12.94
CA LEU A 65 14.18 -12.71 12.60
C LEU A 65 14.41 -11.75 13.75
N GLU A 66 15.43 -10.93 13.63
CA GLU A 66 15.70 -9.90 14.60
C GLU A 66 14.60 -8.83 14.52
N PRO A 67 13.99 -8.42 15.64
CA PRO A 67 12.89 -7.44 15.64
C PRO A 67 13.26 -6.15 14.93
N ARG A 68 14.55 -5.78 14.97
CA ARG A 68 15.11 -4.61 14.29
C ARG A 68 14.98 -4.70 12.77
N VAL A 69 15.25 -5.88 12.19
CA VAL A 69 15.15 -6.10 10.74
C VAL A 69 13.68 -6.07 10.30
N ALA A 70 12.79 -6.69 11.08
CA ALA A 70 11.36 -6.64 10.81
C ALA A 70 10.83 -5.19 10.80
N LEU A 71 11.26 -4.37 11.77
CA LEU A 71 10.85 -2.97 11.87
C LEU A 71 11.38 -2.11 10.70
N VAL A 72 12.62 -2.35 10.28
CA VAL A 72 13.20 -1.69 9.08
C VAL A 72 12.45 -2.12 7.82
N CYS A 73 12.18 -3.40 7.64
CA CYS A 73 11.41 -3.90 6.48
C CYS A 73 10.00 -3.30 6.42
N LEU A 74 9.29 -3.21 7.56
CA LEU A 74 8.01 -2.54 7.65
C LEU A 74 8.10 -1.05 7.30
N GLY A 75 9.13 -0.37 7.80
CA GLY A 75 9.38 1.04 7.48
C GLY A 75 9.61 1.25 5.99
N VAL A 76 10.46 0.43 5.36
CA VAL A 76 10.73 0.48 3.92
C VAL A 76 9.47 0.18 3.10
N ALA A 77 8.70 -0.84 3.48
CA ALA A 77 7.45 -1.17 2.80
C ALA A 77 6.44 -0.03 2.86
N ALA A 78 6.31 0.63 4.02
CA ALA A 78 5.46 1.80 4.18
C ALA A 78 5.92 2.98 3.30
N VAL A 79 7.23 3.27 3.27
CA VAL A 79 7.79 4.33 2.42
C VAL A 79 7.52 4.05 0.94
N ILE A 80 7.78 2.83 0.47
CA ILE A 80 7.54 2.44 -0.92
C ILE A 80 6.05 2.55 -1.25
N GLY A 81 5.17 2.06 -0.38
CA GLY A 81 3.72 2.13 -0.56
C GLY A 81 3.21 3.57 -0.66
N LEU A 82 3.68 4.45 0.23
CA LEU A 82 3.32 5.87 0.21
C LEU A 82 3.84 6.59 -1.04
N VAL A 83 5.11 6.40 -1.39
CA VAL A 83 5.74 7.05 -2.55
C VAL A 83 5.08 6.60 -3.85
N SER A 84 4.84 5.29 -4.00
CA SER A 84 4.18 4.72 -5.18
C SER A 84 2.75 5.23 -5.34
N SER A 85 2.05 5.44 -4.22
CA SER A 85 0.64 5.87 -4.22
C SER A 85 0.48 7.39 -4.35
N PHE A 86 1.49 8.18 -4.01
CA PHE A 86 1.42 9.64 -4.04
C PHE A 86 1.17 10.21 -5.44
N VAL A 87 1.90 9.71 -6.45
CA VAL A 87 1.76 10.15 -7.85
C VAL A 87 0.33 9.92 -8.38
N PRO A 88 -0.25 8.71 -8.31
CA PRO A 88 -1.61 8.48 -8.77
C PRO A 88 -2.66 9.18 -7.90
N ALA A 89 -2.45 9.31 -6.59
CA ALA A 89 -3.37 10.04 -5.71
C ALA A 89 -3.44 11.53 -6.07
N ARG A 90 -2.29 12.15 -6.35
CA ARG A 90 -2.24 13.54 -6.80
C ARG A 90 -2.86 13.73 -8.19
N ALA A 91 -2.67 12.77 -9.09
CA ALA A 91 -3.29 12.79 -10.41
C ALA A 91 -4.83 12.67 -10.30
N ALA A 92 -5.33 11.72 -9.49
CA ALA A 92 -6.76 11.52 -9.24
C ALA A 92 -7.40 12.70 -8.51
N ALA A 93 -6.72 13.28 -7.51
CA ALA A 93 -7.21 14.46 -6.82
C ALA A 93 -7.38 15.66 -7.79
N ARG A 94 -6.55 15.76 -8.84
CA ARG A 94 -6.64 16.85 -9.83
C ARG A 94 -7.63 16.62 -10.97
N THR A 95 -8.26 15.45 -11.11
CA THR A 95 -9.22 15.22 -12.21
C THR A 95 -10.48 16.04 -12.04
N THR A 96 -10.82 16.85 -13.04
CA THR A 96 -12.00 17.72 -12.99
C THR A 96 -13.28 16.90 -13.22
N ILE A 97 -14.40 17.33 -12.63
CA ILE A 97 -15.71 16.65 -12.77
C ILE A 97 -16.12 16.50 -14.26
N LEU A 98 -15.79 17.50 -15.08
CA LEU A 98 -16.01 17.49 -16.54
C LEU A 98 -15.24 16.39 -17.27
N ASP A 99 -14.00 16.09 -16.84
CA ASP A 99 -13.19 15.03 -17.44
C ASP A 99 -13.70 13.64 -17.01
N ALA A 100 -14.20 13.51 -15.78
CA ALA A 100 -14.80 12.28 -15.28
C ALA A 100 -16.09 11.92 -16.04
N LEU A 101 -16.91 12.92 -16.41
CA LEU A 101 -18.13 12.72 -17.19
C LEU A 101 -17.86 12.46 -18.69
N ARG A 102 -16.87 13.12 -19.29
CA ARG A 102 -16.46 12.87 -20.69
C ARG A 102 -15.90 11.48 -20.91
N TYR A 103 -15.34 10.84 -19.89
CA TYR A 103 -14.79 9.49 -19.98
C TYR A 103 -15.84 8.38 -19.85
N SER A 104 -17.05 8.71 -19.41
CA SER A 104 -18.18 7.77 -19.28
C SER A 104 -19.17 7.79 -20.45
N GLY A 105 -18.97 8.69 -21.42
CA GLY A 105 -19.74 8.76 -22.66
C GLY A 105 -19.11 7.98 -23.80
#